data_AF-A0A7W1GF02-F1
#
_entry.id   AF-A0A7W1GF02-F1
#
_cell.length_a   1.000
_cell.length_b   1.000
_cell.length_c   1.000
_cell.angle_alpha   90.00
_cell.angle_beta   90.00
_cell.angle_gamma   90.00
#
_symmetry.space_group_name_H-M   'P 1'
#
loop_
_entity.id
_entity.type
_entity.pdbx_description
1 polymer ?
#
loop_
_entity_poly.entity_id
_entity_poly.type
_entity_poly.pdbx_seq_one_letter_code
_entity_poly.pdbx_strand_id
1 'polypeptide(L)'
;MSPQKNHNEPASVSSMIEHHLRRRALVTPPVSSGNHLDEDALASFVEGRLTQPQSAPLISHLVACAFCRRATTELIQLDTALGEFDSAPSMPTPEPGRLRHLLSYLSDLAARAKETLSISDEGVVSAYEHIHTPAEDFAEAEKARRGAKRKRADEKRAPQSDAPPDPSEDVTGD
;
A
#
# COMPACT_ATOMS: atom_id res chain seq x y z
N MET A 1 58.43 -5.66 7.53
CA MET A 1 57.81 -6.36 6.39
C MET A 1 56.37 -5.87 6.32
N SER A 2 56.07 -4.98 5.39
CA SER A 2 54.74 -4.36 5.27
C SER A 2 53.88 -5.12 4.26
N PRO A 3 52.60 -5.38 4.53
CA PRO A 3 51.72 -6.07 3.60
C PRO A 3 51.35 -5.15 2.43
N GLN A 4 51.68 -5.57 1.21
CA GLN A 4 51.20 -4.92 -0.01
C GLN A 4 49.70 -5.20 -0.16
N LYS A 5 48.89 -4.15 -0.08
CA LYS A 5 47.44 -4.18 -0.26
C LYS A 5 47.15 -4.18 -1.76
N ASN A 6 46.71 -5.32 -2.30
CA ASN A 6 46.40 -5.48 -3.71
C ASN A 6 45.11 -4.71 -4.05
N HIS A 7 45.24 -3.50 -4.56
CA HIS A 7 44.12 -2.62 -4.94
C HIS A 7 43.44 -2.97 -6.28
N ASN A 8 43.78 -4.10 -6.92
CA ASN A 8 43.29 -4.45 -8.27
C ASN A 8 42.02 -5.31 -8.31
N GLU A 9 41.57 -5.87 -7.17
CA GLU A 9 40.39 -6.74 -7.15
C GLU A 9 39.06 -6.06 -7.56
N PRO A 10 38.72 -4.82 -7.14
CA PRO A 10 37.42 -4.25 -7.48
C PRO A 10 37.30 -3.91 -8.98
N ALA A 11 38.42 -3.57 -9.62
CA ALA A 11 38.46 -3.28 -11.05
C ALA A 11 38.22 -4.55 -11.89
N SER A 12 38.76 -5.70 -11.47
CA SER A 12 38.58 -6.98 -12.16
C SER A 12 37.12 -7.45 -12.13
N VAL A 13 36.49 -7.39 -10.95
CA VAL A 13 35.06 -7.75 -10.79
C VAL A 13 34.17 -6.83 -11.63
N SER A 14 34.42 -5.52 -11.61
CA SER A 14 33.64 -4.55 -12.39
C SER A 14 33.74 -4.82 -13.90
N SER A 15 34.96 -5.11 -14.39
CA SER A 15 35.19 -5.45 -15.80
C SER A 15 34.47 -6.74 -16.20
N MET A 16 34.49 -7.77 -15.34
CA MET A 16 33.76 -9.02 -15.57
C MET A 16 32.24 -8.81 -15.64
N ILE A 17 31.68 -8.01 -14.72
CA ILE A 17 30.25 -7.67 -14.71
C ILE A 17 29.89 -6.93 -15.99
N GLU A 18 30.65 -5.91 -16.37
CA GLU A 18 30.39 -5.12 -17.56
C GLU A 18 30.41 -5.99 -18.82
N HIS A 19 31.42 -6.85 -18.96
CA HIS A 19 31.53 -7.77 -20.07
C HIS A 19 30.36 -8.78 -20.10
N HIS A 20 29.94 -9.29 -18.95
CA HIS A 20 28.78 -10.20 -18.83
C HIS A 20 27.47 -9.50 -19.23
N LEU A 21 27.23 -8.29 -18.73
CA LEU A 21 26.04 -7.49 -19.05
C LEU A 21 26.00 -7.15 -20.54
N ARG A 22 27.14 -6.76 -21.13
CA ARG A 22 27.25 -6.47 -22.57
C ARG A 22 26.97 -7.70 -23.43
N ARG A 23 27.51 -8.87 -23.05
CA ARG A 23 27.23 -10.13 -23.75
C ARG A 23 25.75 -10.51 -23.68
N ARG A 24 25.10 -10.31 -22.54
CA ARG A 24 23.65 -10.54 -22.40
C ARG A 24 22.82 -9.57 -23.24
N ALA A 25 23.21 -8.29 -23.29
CA ALA A 25 22.52 -7.30 -24.11
C ALA A 25 22.54 -7.62 -25.61
N LEU A 26 23.55 -8.37 -26.08
CA LEU A 26 23.64 -8.81 -27.49
C LEU A 26 22.81 -10.07 -27.79
N VAL A 27 22.53 -10.90 -26.78
CA VAL A 27 21.81 -12.17 -26.94
C VAL A 27 20.30 -11.98 -26.73
N THR A 28 19.92 -11.05 -25.86
CA THR A 28 18.52 -10.73 -25.62
C THR A 28 18.03 -9.77 -26.70
N PRO A 29 17.08 -10.19 -27.57
CA PRO A 29 16.49 -9.25 -28.53
C PRO A 29 15.88 -8.08 -27.77
N PRO A 30 15.98 -6.83 -28.28
CA PRO A 30 15.32 -5.71 -27.67
C PRO A 30 13.83 -6.03 -27.59
N VAL A 31 13.28 -6.05 -26.37
CA VAL A 31 11.84 -6.16 -26.19
C VAL A 31 11.23 -5.00 -26.95
N SER A 32 10.32 -5.30 -27.89
CA SER A 32 9.57 -4.31 -28.64
C SER A 32 9.07 -3.24 -27.68
N SER A 33 9.43 -1.99 -27.94
CA SER A 33 9.18 -0.81 -27.12
C SER A 33 7.69 -0.44 -26.98
N GLY A 34 6.78 -1.39 -27.19
CA GLY A 34 5.34 -1.18 -27.20
C GLY A 34 4.55 -2.03 -26.20
N ASN A 35 5.14 -3.00 -25.50
CA ASN A 35 4.38 -3.84 -24.55
C ASN A 35 5.12 -3.97 -23.21
N HIS A 36 4.92 -2.97 -22.35
CA HIS A 36 5.37 -3.00 -20.96
C HIS A 36 4.43 -3.86 -20.11
N LEU A 37 4.93 -4.32 -18.96
CA LEU A 37 4.08 -4.93 -17.95
C LEU A 37 3.05 -3.90 -17.45
N ASP A 38 1.83 -4.37 -17.21
CA ASP A 38 0.77 -3.62 -16.58
C ASP A 38 1.13 -3.26 -15.13
N GLU A 39 0.61 -2.12 -14.68
CA GLU A 39 0.88 -1.59 -13.34
C GLU A 39 0.44 -2.57 -12.25
N ASP A 40 -0.71 -3.23 -12.44
CA ASP A 40 -1.24 -4.21 -11.50
C ASP A 40 -0.34 -5.45 -11.36
N ALA A 41 0.22 -5.95 -12.47
CA ALA A 41 1.18 -7.06 -12.43
C ALA A 41 2.50 -6.65 -11.79
N LEU A 42 2.98 -5.43 -12.05
CA LEU A 42 4.18 -4.88 -11.39
C LEU A 42 3.99 -4.75 -9.89
N ALA A 43 2.85 -4.20 -9.44
CA ALA A 43 2.51 -4.09 -8.03
C ALA A 43 2.39 -5.48 -7.38
N SER A 44 1.64 -6.40 -8.00
CA SER A 44 1.49 -7.78 -7.51
C SER A 44 2.81 -8.52 -7.41
N PHE A 45 3.76 -8.24 -8.31
CA PHE A 45 5.11 -8.78 -8.28
C PHE A 45 5.93 -8.22 -7.11
N VAL A 46 5.93 -6.90 -6.93
CA VAL A 46 6.66 -6.23 -5.84
C VAL A 46 6.13 -6.65 -4.47
N GLU A 47 4.81 -6.76 -4.31
CA GLU A 47 4.16 -7.22 -3.08
C GLU A 47 4.30 -8.74 -2.84
N GLY A 48 4.90 -9.49 -3.77
CA GLY A 48 5.10 -10.93 -3.62
C GLY A 48 3.82 -11.77 -3.69
N ARG A 49 2.74 -11.24 -4.28
CA ARG A 49 1.45 -11.95 -4.41
C ARG A 49 1.40 -12.96 -5.56
N LEU A 50 2.41 -12.94 -6.43
CA LEU A 50 2.50 -13.84 -7.58
C LEU A 50 3.13 -15.18 -7.19
N THR A 51 2.53 -16.26 -7.69
CA THR A 51 3.11 -17.60 -7.60
C THR A 51 4.33 -17.73 -8.53
N GLN A 52 5.20 -18.71 -8.28
CA GLN A 52 6.39 -18.97 -9.11
C GLN A 52 6.12 -19.09 -10.63
N PRO A 53 5.06 -19.79 -11.11
CA PRO A 53 4.79 -19.83 -12.55
C PRO A 53 4.34 -18.47 -13.11
N GLN A 54 3.70 -17.63 -12.30
CA GLN A 54 3.26 -16.29 -12.70
C GLN A 54 4.41 -15.29 -12.72
N SER A 55 5.38 -15.42 -11.82
CA SER A 55 6.53 -14.49 -11.75
C SER A 55 7.58 -14.74 -12.84
N ALA A 56 7.71 -15.97 -13.34
CA ALA A 56 8.69 -16.32 -14.37
C ALA A 56 8.65 -15.44 -15.64
N PRO A 57 7.50 -15.21 -16.30
CA PRO A 57 7.44 -14.32 -17.48
C PRO A 57 7.75 -12.87 -17.13
N LEU A 58 7.35 -12.39 -15.95
CA LEU A 58 7.65 -11.03 -15.50
C LEU A 58 9.15 -10.84 -15.27
N ILE A 59 9.82 -11.81 -14.63
CA ILE A 59 11.27 -11.80 -14.43
C ILE A 59 11.98 -11.76 -15.78
N SER A 60 11.56 -12.58 -16.74
CA SER A 60 12.12 -12.56 -18.10
C SER A 60 11.98 -11.19 -18.75
N HIS A 61 10.82 -10.53 -18.59
CA HIS A 61 10.60 -9.18 -19.10
C HIS A 61 11.46 -8.13 -18.37
N LEU A 62 11.55 -8.16 -17.04
CA LEU A 62 12.35 -7.22 -16.24
C LEU A 62 13.85 -7.26 -16.56
N VAL A 63 14.37 -8.46 -16.86
CA VAL A 63 15.76 -8.64 -17.31
C VAL A 63 16.00 -7.95 -18.66
N ALA A 64 15.02 -7.96 -19.54
CA ALA A 64 15.13 -7.45 -20.90
C ALA A 64 14.64 -5.99 -21.07
N CYS A 65 13.83 -5.48 -20.15
CA CYS A 65 13.15 -4.19 -20.25
C CYS A 65 13.62 -3.21 -19.17
N ALA A 66 14.41 -2.21 -19.57
CA ALA A 66 14.94 -1.19 -18.66
C ALA A 66 13.87 -0.24 -18.10
N PHE A 67 12.71 -0.12 -18.76
CA PHE A 67 11.59 0.68 -18.26
C PHE A 67 10.92 -0.02 -17.07
N CYS A 68 10.47 -1.27 -17.25
CA CYS A 68 9.82 -2.03 -16.18
C CYS A 68 10.75 -2.27 -14.99
N ARG A 69 12.07 -2.40 -15.22
CA ARG A 69 13.05 -2.45 -14.13
C ARG A 69 13.14 -1.15 -13.33
N ARG A 70 13.02 0.01 -13.98
CA ARG A 70 12.97 1.31 -13.28
C ARG A 70 11.67 1.46 -12.51
N ALA A 71 10.53 1.18 -13.13
CA ALA A 71 9.22 1.22 -12.48
C ALA A 71 9.16 0.32 -11.24
N THR A 72 9.67 -0.91 -11.30
CA THR A 72 9.75 -1.79 -10.12
C THR A 72 10.65 -1.24 -9.02
N THR A 73 11.75 -0.58 -9.38
CA THR A 73 12.63 0.07 -8.38
C THR A 73 11.90 1.22 -7.68
N GLU A 74 11.15 2.03 -8.42
CA GLU A 74 10.34 3.13 -7.87
C GLU A 74 9.25 2.60 -6.93
N LEU A 75 8.54 1.53 -7.32
CA LEU A 75 7.53 0.89 -6.47
C LEU A 75 8.13 0.34 -5.17
N ILE A 76 9.30 -0.30 -5.22
CA ILE A 76 10.00 -0.78 -4.02
C ILE A 76 10.39 0.39 -3.10
N GLN A 77 10.88 1.50 -3.66
CA GLN A 77 11.21 2.69 -2.86
C GLN A 77 9.97 3.27 -2.16
N LEU A 78 8.84 3.35 -2.87
CA LEU A 78 7.58 3.78 -2.28
C LEU A 78 7.12 2.83 -1.16
N ASP A 79 7.17 1.52 -1.39
CA ASP A 79 6.81 0.51 -0.38
C ASP A 79 7.69 0.64 0.87
N THR A 80 9.01 0.81 0.72
CA THR A 80 9.91 1.03 1.85
C THR A 80 9.62 2.34 2.59
N ALA A 81 9.33 3.42 1.86
CA ALA A 81 8.99 4.70 2.46
C ALA A 81 7.69 4.60 3.27
N LEU A 82 6.67 3.92 2.74
CA LEU A 82 5.39 3.69 3.41
C LEU A 82 5.54 2.78 4.64
N GLY A 83 6.30 1.69 4.53
CA GLY A 83 6.57 0.77 5.65
C GLY A 83 7.35 1.43 6.80
N GLU A 84 8.14 2.47 6.53
CA GLU A 84 8.82 3.26 7.55
C GLU A 84 7.85 4.14 8.36
N PHE A 85 6.70 4.53 7.79
CA PHE A 85 5.63 5.22 8.54
C PHE A 85 4.79 4.28 9.40
N ASP A 86 4.59 3.03 8.96
CA ASP A 86 3.84 2.01 9.71
C ASP A 86 4.68 1.32 10.79
N SER A 87 6.00 1.45 10.70
CA SER A 87 6.93 1.17 11.79
C SER A 87 6.73 2.26 12.84
N ALA A 88 5.71 2.10 13.68
CA ALA A 88 5.47 2.97 14.83
C ALA A 88 6.83 3.27 15.48
N PRO A 89 7.21 4.56 15.66
CA PRO A 89 8.47 4.88 16.30
C PRO A 89 8.48 4.08 17.58
N SER A 90 9.48 3.20 17.75
CA SER A 90 9.66 2.43 18.97
C SER A 90 9.58 3.44 20.09
N MET A 91 8.41 3.53 20.73
CA MET A 91 8.15 4.50 21.76
C MET A 91 9.27 4.27 22.76
N PRO A 92 10.11 5.28 23.06
CA PRO A 92 11.08 5.11 24.12
C PRO A 92 10.27 4.65 25.32
N THR A 93 10.57 3.46 25.82
CA THR A 93 9.86 2.85 26.95
C THR A 93 9.65 3.95 27.97
N PRO A 94 8.39 4.34 28.28
CA PRO A 94 8.17 5.42 29.21
C PRO A 94 8.82 4.97 30.50
N GLU A 95 9.90 5.65 30.89
CA GLU A 95 10.56 5.41 32.15
C GLU A 95 9.44 5.47 33.22
N PRO A 96 9.15 4.36 33.92
CA PRO A 96 7.92 4.22 34.71
C PRO A 96 7.84 5.19 35.91
N GLY A 97 8.81 6.10 36.06
CA GLY A 97 8.86 7.12 37.09
C GLY A 97 8.07 8.40 36.77
N ARG A 98 8.06 8.91 35.54
CA ARG A 98 7.48 10.26 35.28
C ARG A 98 5.99 10.33 35.54
N LEU A 99 5.25 9.32 35.08
CA LEU A 99 3.80 9.27 35.26
C LEU A 99 3.44 9.00 36.74
N ARG A 100 4.24 8.20 37.44
CA ARG A 100 4.11 8.00 38.89
C ARG A 100 4.37 9.27 39.69
N HIS A 101 5.36 10.07 39.31
CA HIS A 101 5.65 11.36 39.94
C HIS A 101 4.55 12.39 39.68
N LEU A 102 3.95 12.39 38.49
CA LEU A 102 2.84 13.28 38.18
C LEU A 102 1.60 12.90 39.00
N LEU A 103 1.29 11.60 39.08
CA LEU A 103 0.17 11.11 39.90
C LEU A 103 0.39 11.35 41.40
N SER A 104 1.61 11.16 41.91
CA SER A 104 1.92 11.45 43.32
C SER A 104 1.83 12.95 43.62
N TYR A 105 2.29 13.80 42.71
CA TYR A 105 2.18 15.25 42.85
C TYR A 105 0.73 15.72 42.84
N LEU A 106 -0.11 15.16 41.96
CA LEU A 106 -1.54 15.48 41.92
C LEU A 106 -2.27 14.98 43.18
N SER A 107 -1.92 13.81 43.72
CA SER A 107 -2.51 13.33 44.98
C SER A 107 -2.11 14.21 46.17
N ASP A 108 -0.85 14.65 46.22
CA ASP A 108 -0.38 15.56 47.29
C ASP A 108 -1.03 16.94 47.18
N LEU A 109 -1.21 17.45 45.95
CA LEU A 109 -1.90 18.71 45.70
C LEU A 109 -3.38 18.62 46.07
N ALA A 110 -4.05 17.50 45.76
CA ALA A 110 -5.44 17.26 46.12
C ALA A 110 -5.62 17.10 47.64
N ALA A 111 -4.67 16.45 48.33
CA ALA A 111 -4.69 16.35 49.79
C ALA A 111 -4.57 17.74 50.45
N ARG A 112 -3.69 18.60 49.94
CA ARG A 112 -3.54 19.99 50.41
C ARG A 112 -4.75 20.85 50.06
N ALA A 113 -5.32 20.68 48.87
CA ALA A 113 -6.54 21.39 48.46
C ALA A 113 -7.73 21.04 49.38
N LYS A 114 -7.83 19.79 49.83
CA LYS A 114 -8.85 19.33 50.78
C LYS A 114 -8.71 19.99 52.16
N GLU A 115 -7.50 20.33 52.57
CA GLU A 115 -7.23 21.05 53.81
C GLU A 115 -7.59 22.55 53.69
N THR A 116 -7.46 23.13 52.49
CA THR A 116 -7.86 24.51 52.20
C THR A 116 -9.35 24.69 51.88
N LEU A 117 -10.05 23.64 51.42
CA LEU A 117 -11.50 23.68 51.14
C LEU A 117 -12.37 23.25 52.33
N SER A 118 -11.79 22.92 53.48
CA SER A 118 -12.54 22.82 54.74
C SER A 118 -12.83 24.21 55.35
N ILE A 119 -12.96 25.25 54.51
CA ILE A 119 -13.50 26.55 54.86
C ILE A 119 -14.56 26.89 53.80
N SER A 120 -15.81 26.92 54.27
CA SER A 120 -17.05 27.27 53.57
C SER A 120 -17.67 26.19 52.68
N ASP A 121 -18.67 25.52 53.28
CA ASP A 121 -19.87 25.05 52.61
C ASP A 121 -20.46 26.13 51.66
N GLU A 122 -21.26 25.64 50.72
CA GLU A 122 -22.12 26.37 49.77
C GLU A 122 -21.52 26.76 48.40
N GLY A 123 -21.77 25.88 47.42
CA GLY A 123 -22.14 26.31 46.06
C GLY A 123 -21.03 26.32 45.01
N VAL A 124 -20.84 25.19 44.32
CA VAL A 124 -20.23 25.19 42.98
C VAL A 124 -21.15 24.44 42.01
N VAL A 125 -21.73 25.24 41.11
CA VAL A 125 -22.60 24.89 40.00
C VAL A 125 -21.83 23.98 39.03
N SER A 126 -22.29 22.74 38.87
CA SER A 126 -21.77 21.80 37.87
C SER A 126 -22.34 22.14 36.49
N ALA A 127 -21.67 23.04 35.77
CA ALA A 127 -22.00 23.38 34.39
C ALA A 127 -21.11 22.56 33.43
N TYR A 128 -21.42 21.29 33.17
CA TYR A 128 -20.94 20.58 31.98
C TYR A 128 -21.72 19.27 31.72
N GLU A 129 -23.00 19.39 31.39
CA GLU A 129 -23.79 18.30 30.79
C GLU A 129 -24.33 18.77 29.45
N HIS A 130 -23.49 18.75 28.40
CA HIS A 130 -23.91 18.73 27.00
C HIS A 130 -22.75 18.30 26.10
N ILE A 131 -22.39 17.02 26.17
CA ILE A 131 -21.63 16.37 25.10
C ILE A 131 -22.66 15.70 24.20
N HIS A 132 -22.99 16.35 23.09
CA HIS A 132 -23.71 15.71 21.99
C HIS A 132 -22.81 14.64 21.36
N THR A 133 -23.26 13.38 21.37
CA THR A 133 -22.62 12.28 20.64
C THR A 133 -23.04 12.35 19.16
N PRO A 134 -22.11 12.54 18.19
CA PRO A 134 -22.44 12.67 16.76
C PRO A 134 -22.55 11.30 16.07
N ALA A 135 -23.23 10.33 16.70
CA ALA A 135 -23.28 8.96 16.20
C ALA A 135 -24.54 8.60 15.40
N GLU A 136 -25.59 9.44 15.42
CA GLU A 136 -26.89 9.07 14.84
C GLU A 136 -27.08 9.52 13.38
N ASP A 137 -26.31 10.49 12.88
CA ASP A 137 -26.50 11.04 11.53
C ASP A 137 -26.00 10.13 10.39
N PHE A 138 -25.16 9.11 10.69
CA PHE A 138 -24.65 8.20 9.65
C PHE A 138 -25.64 7.11 9.24
N ALA A 139 -26.64 6.81 10.08
CA ALA A 139 -27.61 5.76 9.78
C ALA A 139 -28.64 6.17 8.70
N GLU A 140 -28.90 7.47 8.56
CA GLU A 140 -29.92 7.97 7.63
C GLU A 140 -29.39 8.12 6.19
N ALA A 141 -28.09 8.40 6.04
CA ALA A 141 -27.43 8.51 4.74
C ALA A 141 -27.32 7.17 3.97
N GLU A 142 -27.20 6.02 4.66
CA GLU A 142 -27.07 4.71 3.99
C GLU A 142 -28.39 4.23 3.36
N LYS A 143 -29.54 4.53 4.00
CA LYS A 143 -30.87 4.13 3.48
C LYS A 143 -31.21 4.82 2.15
N ALA A 144 -30.80 6.08 1.95
CA ALA A 144 -31.05 6.81 0.72
C ALA A 144 -30.31 6.21 -0.50
N ARG A 145 -29.11 5.64 -0.30
CA ARG A 145 -28.33 5.04 -1.40
C ARG A 145 -28.89 3.72 -1.91
N ARG A 146 -29.54 2.92 -1.05
CA ARG A 146 -30.12 1.62 -1.44
C ARG A 146 -31.40 1.76 -2.28
N GLY A 147 -32.17 2.84 -2.11
CA GLY A 147 -33.38 3.09 -2.89
C GLY A 147 -33.12 3.43 -4.37
N ALA A 148 -32.03 4.15 -4.67
CA ALA A 148 -31.74 4.62 -6.02
C ALA A 148 -31.25 3.52 -6.98
N LYS A 149 -30.64 2.43 -6.48
CA LYS A 149 -30.11 1.35 -7.31
C LYS A 149 -31.20 0.44 -7.91
N ARG A 150 -32.38 0.33 -7.30
CA ARG A 150 -33.44 -0.57 -7.79
C ARG A 150 -34.17 -0.03 -9.03
N LYS A 151 -34.18 1.29 -9.27
CA LYS A 151 -34.88 1.87 -10.43
C LYS A 151 -34.10 1.77 -11.76
N ARG A 152 -32.81 1.44 -11.76
CA ARG A 152 -32.00 1.35 -12.99
C ARG A 152 -31.88 -0.06 -13.58
N ALA A 153 -32.38 -1.09 -12.89
CA ALA A 153 -32.28 -2.47 -13.35
C ALA A 153 -33.47 -2.92 -14.24
N ASP A 154 -34.59 -2.21 -14.22
CA ASP A 154 -35.79 -2.58 -15.00
C ASP A 154 -35.83 -1.99 -16.42
N GLU A 155 -35.08 -0.92 -16.69
CA GLU A 155 -35.15 -0.19 -17.97
C GLU A 155 -34.00 -0.54 -18.94
N LYS A 156 -33.58 -1.82 -18.96
CA LYS A 156 -32.64 -2.34 -19.98
C LYS A 156 -33.04 -3.68 -20.58
N ARG A 157 -34.27 -4.16 -20.34
CA ARG A 157 -34.78 -5.38 -20.97
C ARG A 157 -35.75 -5.03 -22.11
N ALA A 158 -35.19 -4.58 -23.22
CA ALA A 158 -35.87 -4.56 -24.52
C ALA A 158 -35.26 -5.66 -25.44
N PRO A 159 -36.09 -6.33 -26.25
CA PRO A 159 -35.79 -7.62 -26.87
C PRO A 159 -34.86 -7.50 -28.10
N GLN A 160 -33.83 -8.34 -28.15
CA GLN A 160 -33.07 -8.58 -29.38
C GLN A 160 -33.91 -9.42 -30.32
N SER A 161 -34.26 -8.83 -31.45
CA SER A 161 -34.96 -9.42 -32.59
C SER A 161 -34.06 -10.38 -33.38
N ASP A 162 -34.59 -11.57 -33.59
CA ASP A 162 -34.38 -12.53 -34.68
C ASP A 162 -33.34 -12.19 -35.76
N ALA A 163 -32.24 -12.94 -35.76
CA ALA A 163 -31.37 -13.10 -36.92
C ALA A 163 -31.78 -14.38 -37.68
N PRO A 164 -31.95 -14.35 -39.01
CA PRO A 164 -32.32 -15.51 -39.81
C PRO A 164 -31.16 -16.51 -39.97
N PRO A 165 -31.46 -17.80 -40.23
CA PRO A 165 -30.46 -18.85 -40.43
C PRO A 165 -29.71 -18.71 -41.76
N ASP A 166 -28.42 -18.96 -41.70
CA ASP A 166 -27.50 -19.10 -42.85
C ASP A 166 -27.92 -20.29 -43.73
N PRO A 167 -28.20 -20.09 -45.03
CA PRO A 167 -28.33 -21.19 -45.97
C PRO A 167 -26.95 -21.65 -46.46
N SER A 168 -26.69 -22.93 -46.19
CA SER A 168 -25.71 -23.79 -46.84
C SER A 168 -25.67 -23.69 -48.37
N GLU A 169 -24.48 -23.55 -48.94
CA GLU A 169 -24.06 -24.04 -50.27
C GLU A 169 -22.55 -24.39 -50.12
N ASP A 170 -22.09 -25.63 -50.10
CA ASP A 170 -22.17 -26.72 -51.09
C ASP A 170 -21.56 -26.34 -52.45
N VAL A 171 -20.24 -26.46 -52.59
CA VAL A 171 -19.56 -26.61 -53.89
C VAL A 171 -18.42 -27.60 -53.75
N THR A 172 -18.69 -28.81 -54.21
CA THR A 172 -17.75 -29.78 -54.78
C THR A 172 -17.01 -29.17 -55.97
N GLY A 173 -15.70 -29.42 -56.11
CA GLY A 173 -14.95 -29.15 -57.34
C GLY A 173 -13.58 -29.81 -57.33
N ASP A 174 -13.43 -30.78 -58.24
CA ASP A 174 -12.26 -31.60 -58.65
C ASP A 174 -10.84 -31.25 -58.16
#